data_AF-A0A962GIE6-F1
#
_entry.id   AF-A0A962GIE6-F1
#
_cell.length_a   1.000
_cell.length_b   1.000
_cell.length_c   1.000
_cell.angle_alpha   90.00
_cell.angle_beta   90.00
_cell.angle_gamma   90.00
#
_symmetry.space_group_name_H-M   'P 1'
#
loop_
_entity.id
_entity.type
_entity.pdbx_description
1 polymer ?
#
loop_
_entity_poly.entity_id
_entity_poly.type
_entity_poly.pdbx_seq_one_letter_code
_entity_poly.pdbx_strand_id
1 'polypeptide(L)'
;MFLIQLSASAKNLPESIEHQDDQFQLCDQYTLRYGFVIKVAEIGWYAPECKGSSVLTELSHKILRFHYHKNVAADFFKKSAEEYFLLNLQNQEEQQILIDHLRTFNDAYTDISSGEYFDLIHWKDKQL
;
A
#
# COMPACT_ATOMS: atom_id res chain seq x y z
N MET A 1 -2.44 -7.71 -10.80
CA MET A 1 -2.95 -6.34 -11.08
C MET A 1 -3.26 -5.65 -9.77
N PHE A 2 -2.68 -4.47 -9.52
CA PHE A 2 -2.95 -3.65 -8.35
C PHE A 2 -3.87 -2.50 -8.75
N LEU A 3 -4.95 -2.27 -8.01
CA LEU A 3 -5.88 -1.17 -8.22
C LEU A 3 -5.72 -0.14 -7.11
N ILE A 4 -5.86 1.14 -7.46
CA ILE A 4 -5.75 2.28 -6.54
C ILE A 4 -7.15 2.84 -6.28
N GLN A 5 -7.62 2.76 -5.04
CA GLN A 5 -8.89 3.34 -4.62
C GLN A 5 -8.65 4.40 -3.54
N LEU A 6 -9.14 5.63 -3.77
CA LEU A 6 -9.13 6.72 -2.80
C LEU A 6 -10.50 6.86 -2.15
N SER A 7 -10.56 7.01 -0.83
CA SER A 7 -11.74 7.55 -0.13
C SER A 7 -11.34 8.22 1.20
N ALA A 8 -12.30 8.86 1.87
CA ALA A 8 -12.12 9.47 3.19
C ALA A 8 -12.71 8.56 4.29
N SER A 9 -12.04 8.41 5.43
CA SER A 9 -12.49 7.56 6.54
C SER A 9 -12.43 8.29 7.90
N ALA A 10 -13.45 8.06 8.74
CA ALA A 10 -13.54 8.64 10.10
C ALA A 10 -12.71 7.87 11.14
N LYS A 11 -12.37 6.59 10.87
CA LYS A 11 -11.38 5.81 11.63
C LYS A 11 -10.12 5.68 10.77
N ASN A 12 -8.94 5.88 11.37
CA ASN A 12 -7.66 5.79 10.64
C ASN A 12 -7.55 4.45 9.89
N LEU A 13 -7.85 3.35 10.56
CA LEU A 13 -7.93 2.01 9.99
C LEU A 13 -9.20 1.33 10.52
N PRO A 14 -10.19 0.99 9.67
CA PRO A 14 -11.35 0.22 10.12
C PRO A 14 -10.95 -1.22 10.47
N GLU A 15 -11.76 -1.89 11.29
CA GLU A 15 -11.54 -3.30 11.67
C GLU A 15 -11.79 -4.26 10.49
N SER A 16 -12.61 -3.85 9.52
CA SER A 16 -12.81 -4.56 8.27
C SER A 16 -12.99 -3.62 7.08
N ILE A 17 -12.70 -4.14 5.88
CA ILE A 17 -12.93 -3.50 4.59
C ILE A 17 -13.73 -4.48 3.72
N GLU A 18 -14.76 -3.96 3.07
CA GLU A 18 -15.48 -4.68 2.02
C GLU A 18 -14.92 -4.29 0.65
N HIS A 19 -14.60 -5.28 -0.18
CA HIS A 19 -14.16 -5.04 -1.55
C HIS A 19 -14.63 -6.15 -2.47
N GLN A 20 -15.40 -5.82 -3.51
CA GLN A 20 -15.96 -6.80 -4.47
C GLN A 20 -16.68 -7.96 -3.78
N ASP A 21 -17.56 -7.64 -2.83
CA ASP A 21 -18.36 -8.60 -2.03
C ASP A 21 -17.54 -9.48 -1.05
N ASP A 22 -16.21 -9.37 -1.05
CA ASP A 22 -15.34 -10.02 -0.07
C ASP A 22 -15.11 -9.13 1.15
N GLN A 23 -15.10 -9.74 2.34
CA GLN A 23 -14.77 -9.09 3.60
C GLN A 23 -13.32 -9.36 3.98
N PHE A 24 -12.58 -8.29 4.25
CA PHE A 24 -11.19 -8.34 4.70
C PHE A 24 -11.10 -7.79 6.11
N GLN A 25 -10.46 -8.53 7.02
CA GLN A 25 -10.28 -8.13 8.41
C GLN A 25 -8.89 -7.49 8.59
N LEU A 26 -8.79 -6.48 9.47
CA LEU A 26 -7.52 -5.88 9.85
C LEU A 26 -6.70 -6.91 10.64
N CYS A 27 -5.62 -7.39 10.04
CA CYS A 27 -4.77 -8.42 10.61
C CYS A 27 -3.53 -7.84 11.31
N ASP A 28 -2.99 -6.72 10.82
CA ASP A 28 -1.88 -6.02 11.47
C ASP A 28 -1.90 -4.52 11.12
N GLN A 29 -1.24 -3.70 11.94
CA GLN A 29 -1.15 -2.26 11.76
C GLN A 29 0.26 -1.73 12.03
N TYR A 30 0.69 -0.76 11.22
CA TYR A 30 1.99 -0.11 11.32
C TYR A 30 1.85 1.40 11.21
N THR A 31 2.75 2.16 11.82
CA THR A 31 2.80 3.61 11.65
C THR A 31 4.04 4.01 10.84
N LEU A 32 3.83 4.67 9.70
CA LEU A 32 4.90 5.34 8.98
C LEU A 32 5.18 6.70 9.63
N ARG A 33 6.44 6.91 10.04
CA ARG A 33 6.89 8.15 10.68
C ARG A 33 8.03 8.78 9.90
N TYR A 34 8.01 10.11 9.82
CA TYR A 34 9.16 10.89 9.41
C TYR A 34 9.93 11.32 10.66
N GLY A 35 11.17 10.83 10.78
CA GLY A 35 11.92 10.90 12.03
C GLY A 35 11.20 10.17 13.17
N PHE A 36 11.45 10.59 14.42
CA PHE A 36 10.86 9.92 15.60
C PHE A 36 9.42 10.36 15.93
N VAL A 37 8.98 11.52 15.45
CA VAL A 37 7.80 12.19 16.02
C VAL A 37 6.65 12.40 15.05
N ILE A 38 6.92 12.63 13.76
CA ILE A 38 5.87 13.00 12.82
C ILE A 38 5.24 11.76 12.25
N LYS A 39 4.01 11.44 12.67
CA LYS A 39 3.19 10.42 12.02
C LYS A 39 2.77 10.91 10.64
N VAL A 40 3.14 10.16 9.61
CA VAL A 40 2.80 10.46 8.21
C VAL A 40 1.57 9.67 7.80
N ALA A 41 1.56 8.36 8.07
CA ALA A 41 0.44 7.48 7.76
C ALA A 41 0.32 6.33 8.76
N GLU A 42 -0.89 5.81 8.94
CA GLU A 42 -1.11 4.48 9.51
C GLU A 42 -1.34 3.51 8.34
N ILE A 43 -0.73 2.33 8.43
CA ILE A 43 -0.75 1.30 7.40
C ILE A 43 -1.47 0.10 7.99
N GLY A 44 -2.59 -0.29 7.38
CA GLY A 44 -3.34 -1.48 7.76
C GLY A 44 -3.12 -2.60 6.76
N TRP A 45 -2.84 -3.79 7.28
CA TRP A 45 -2.78 -5.03 6.52
C TRP A 45 -4.07 -5.81 6.70
N TYR A 46 -4.76 -6.12 5.61
CA TYR A 46 -6.06 -6.79 5.62
C TYR A 46 -6.07 -8.05 4.78
N ALA A 47 -6.70 -9.10 5.31
CA ALA A 47 -6.90 -10.38 4.63
C ALA A 47 -8.26 -11.00 5.02
N PRO A 48 -8.81 -11.93 4.20
CA PRO A 48 -10.04 -12.64 4.57
C PRO A 48 -9.88 -13.51 5.84
N GLU A 49 -8.69 -14.07 6.05
CA GLU A 49 -8.34 -14.85 7.24
C GLU A 49 -6.96 -14.41 7.75
N CYS A 50 -6.90 -13.90 8.98
CA CYS A 50 -5.63 -13.53 9.64
C CYS A 50 -4.90 -14.79 10.14
N LYS A 51 -4.21 -15.50 9.25
CA LYS A 51 -3.38 -16.66 9.62
C LYS A 51 -2.09 -16.17 10.26
N GLY A 52 -1.75 -16.72 11.44
CA GLY A 52 -0.54 -16.36 12.18
C GLY A 52 0.73 -16.55 11.33
N SER A 53 1.48 -15.46 11.16
CA SER A 53 2.81 -15.36 10.54
C SER A 53 3.06 -16.13 9.22
N SER A 54 2.05 -16.39 8.40
CA SER A 54 2.34 -16.70 6.99
C SER A 54 2.90 -15.44 6.33
N VAL A 55 4.02 -15.57 5.62
CA VAL A 55 4.71 -14.43 4.99
C VAL A 55 3.70 -13.67 4.12
N LEU A 56 3.66 -12.33 4.22
CA LEU A 56 2.76 -11.43 3.46
C LEU A 56 2.69 -11.73 1.95
N THR A 57 3.69 -12.42 1.41
CA THR A 57 3.83 -12.84 0.02
C THR A 57 3.00 -14.08 -0.35
N GLU A 58 2.61 -14.93 0.60
CA GLU A 58 1.98 -16.23 0.34
C GLU A 58 0.46 -16.13 0.13
N LEU A 59 -0.16 -15.07 0.64
CA LEU A 59 -1.61 -14.89 0.60
C LEU A 59 -2.07 -14.37 -0.77
N SER A 60 -3.08 -15.06 -1.32
CA SER A 60 -3.64 -14.80 -2.64
C SER A 60 -4.50 -13.54 -2.70
N HIS A 61 -5.08 -13.12 -1.57
CA HIS A 61 -6.01 -12.00 -1.47
C HIS A 61 -5.66 -11.13 -0.28
N LYS A 62 -5.26 -9.89 -0.54
CA LYS A 62 -4.86 -8.95 0.51
C LYS A 62 -5.00 -7.49 0.12
N ILE A 63 -5.22 -6.66 1.12
CA ILE A 63 -5.27 -5.20 1.00
C ILE A 63 -4.22 -4.59 1.94
N LEU A 64 -3.40 -3.68 1.44
CA LEU A 64 -2.61 -2.77 2.26
C LEU A 64 -3.21 -1.37 2.14
N ARG A 65 -3.79 -0.87 3.22
CA ARG A 65 -4.36 0.48 3.28
C ARG A 65 -3.36 1.45 3.90
N PHE A 66 -3.07 2.55 3.23
CA PHE A 66 -2.26 3.66 3.73
C PHE A 66 -3.20 4.83 4.03
N HIS A 67 -3.44 5.12 5.30
CA HIS A 67 -4.26 6.25 5.74
C HIS A 67 -3.38 7.41 6.21
N TYR A 68 -3.44 8.55 5.52
CA TYR A 68 -2.50 9.65 5.71
C TYR A 68 -2.98 10.68 6.73
N HIS A 69 -2.05 11.16 7.56
CA HIS A 69 -2.26 12.23 8.54
C HIS A 69 -1.75 13.59 8.09
N LYS A 70 -1.11 13.62 6.91
CA LYS A 70 -0.46 14.78 6.33
C LYS A 70 -0.80 14.82 4.85
N ASN A 71 -0.80 16.03 4.29
CA ASN A 71 -0.84 16.19 2.84
C ASN A 71 0.49 15.67 2.29
N VAL A 72 0.42 14.86 1.25
CA VAL A 72 1.57 14.27 0.57
C VAL A 72 1.44 14.58 -0.92
N ALA A 73 2.41 15.29 -1.46
CA ALA A 73 2.48 15.53 -2.89
C ALA A 73 2.74 14.21 -3.63
N ALA A 74 2.09 14.04 -4.78
CA ALA A 74 2.21 12.83 -5.59
C ALA A 74 3.68 12.55 -5.95
N ASP A 75 4.44 13.59 -6.30
CA ASP A 75 5.84 13.45 -6.71
C ASP A 75 6.72 12.90 -5.58
N PHE A 76 6.49 13.37 -4.34
CA PHE A 76 7.18 12.87 -3.15
C PHE A 76 6.86 11.40 -2.94
N PHE A 77 5.58 11.01 -3.00
CA PHE A 77 5.17 9.62 -2.85
C PHE A 77 5.82 8.73 -3.92
N LYS A 78 5.74 9.12 -5.20
CA LYS A 78 6.30 8.34 -6.33
C LYS A 78 7.80 8.13 -6.16
N LYS A 79 8.54 9.18 -5.79
CA LYS A 79 10.00 9.11 -5.56
C LYS A 79 10.34 8.21 -4.39
N SER A 80 9.65 8.35 -3.25
CA SER A 80 9.89 7.49 -2.09
C SER A 80 9.56 6.03 -2.38
N ALA A 81 8.46 5.75 -3.08
CA ALA A 81 8.09 4.41 -3.50
C ALA A 81 9.15 3.80 -4.44
N GLU A 82 9.64 4.56 -5.43
CA GLU A 82 10.76 4.16 -6.28
C GLU A 82 12.02 3.83 -5.48
N GLU A 83 12.45 4.75 -4.62
CA GLU A 83 13.66 4.59 -3.81
C GLU A 83 13.59 3.32 -2.95
N TYR A 84 12.53 3.14 -2.17
CA TYR A 84 12.38 1.97 -1.32
C TYR A 84 12.27 0.68 -2.12
N PHE A 85 11.56 0.68 -3.27
CA PHE A 85 11.47 -0.51 -4.10
C PHE A 85 12.84 -0.94 -4.62
N LEU A 86 13.61 0.00 -5.19
CA LEU A 86 14.93 -0.29 -5.76
C LEU A 86 15.93 -0.75 -4.71
N LEU A 87 15.89 -0.16 -3.50
CA LEU A 87 16.74 -0.56 -2.37
C LEU A 87 16.49 -2.02 -1.91
N ASN A 88 15.31 -2.57 -2.19
CA ASN A 88 14.96 -3.94 -1.82
C ASN A 88 15.26 -4.97 -2.94
N LEU A 89 15.73 -4.54 -4.11
CA LEU A 89 16.15 -5.44 -5.19
C LEU A 89 17.61 -5.87 -5.02
N GLN A 90 17.91 -7.12 -5.36
CA GLN A 90 19.21 -7.72 -5.03
C GLN A 90 20.31 -7.40 -6.04
N ASN A 91 19.97 -7.02 -7.28
CA ASN A 91 20.96 -6.70 -8.32
C ASN A 91 20.51 -5.54 -9.24
N GLN A 92 21.48 -4.94 -9.93
CA GLN A 92 21.24 -3.79 -10.83
C GLN A 92 20.45 -4.16 -12.09
N GLU A 93 20.51 -5.42 -12.53
CA GLU A 93 19.79 -5.88 -13.72
C GLU A 93 18.28 -5.91 -13.47
N GLU A 94 17.85 -6.43 -12.32
CA GLU A 94 16.47 -6.38 -11.84
C GLU A 94 15.98 -4.94 -11.68
N GLN A 95 16.81 -4.05 -11.12
CA GLN A 95 16.47 -2.64 -11.00
C GLN A 95 16.20 -2.02 -12.38
N GLN A 96 17.04 -2.33 -13.36
CA GLN A 96 16.92 -1.77 -14.71
C GLN A 96 15.69 -2.30 -15.46
N ILE A 97 15.28 -3.54 -15.21
CA ILE A 97 14.09 -4.14 -15.81
C ILE A 97 12.80 -3.63 -15.14
N LEU A 98 12.81 -3.48 -13.82
CA LEU A 98 11.59 -3.20 -13.05
C LEU A 98 11.28 -1.71 -12.89
N ILE A 99 12.26 -0.82 -13.10
CA ILE A 99 12.06 0.63 -12.91
C ILE A 99 10.94 1.19 -13.80
N ASP A 100 10.86 0.79 -15.06
CA ASP A 100 9.85 1.32 -15.98
C ASP A 100 8.45 0.81 -15.63
N HIS A 101 8.34 -0.44 -15.17
CA HIS A 101 7.10 -0.98 -14.63
C HIS A 101 6.65 -0.23 -13.38
N LEU A 102 7.58 0.07 -12.49
CA LEU A 102 7.28 0.82 -11.27
C LEU A 102 6.86 2.26 -11.58
N ARG A 103 7.51 2.94 -12.53
CA ARG A 103 7.12 4.28 -12.98
C ARG A 103 5.72 4.31 -13.55
N THR A 104 5.43 3.35 -14.43
CA THR A 104 4.09 3.20 -15.03
C THR A 104 3.04 2.95 -13.95
N PHE A 105 3.34 2.07 -12.98
CA PHE A 105 2.47 1.85 -11.83
C PHE A 105 2.27 3.13 -11.01
N ASN A 106 3.35 3.90 -10.84
CA ASN A 106 3.35 5.11 -10.03
C ASN A 106 2.63 6.29 -10.69
N ASP A 107 2.37 6.26 -12.00
CA ASP A 107 1.66 7.33 -12.70
C ASP A 107 0.23 7.54 -12.19
N ALA A 108 -0.40 6.47 -11.68
CA ALA A 108 -1.73 6.51 -11.09
C ALA A 108 -1.79 7.26 -9.74
N TYR A 109 -0.66 7.53 -9.07
CA TYR A 109 -0.69 8.30 -7.83
C TYR A 109 -0.94 9.78 -8.09
N THR A 110 -1.79 10.33 -7.24
CA THR A 110 -2.18 11.74 -7.20
C THR A 110 -1.84 12.31 -5.82
N ASP A 111 -1.98 13.62 -5.67
CA ASP A 111 -1.77 14.28 -4.39
C ASP A 111 -2.75 13.71 -3.36
N ILE A 112 -2.24 13.39 -2.17
CA ILE A 112 -3.04 12.84 -1.08
C ILE A 112 -3.23 13.91 -0.03
N SER A 113 -4.47 14.17 0.35
CA SER A 113 -4.84 15.06 1.44
C SER A 113 -4.85 14.33 2.78
N SER A 114 -4.67 15.09 3.86
CA SER A 114 -4.82 14.56 5.21
C SER A 114 -6.21 13.95 5.42
N GLY A 115 -6.25 12.73 5.95
CA GLY A 115 -7.47 11.95 6.18
C GLY A 115 -7.91 11.09 5.00
N GLU A 116 -7.25 11.23 3.84
CA GLU A 116 -7.45 10.32 2.73
C GLU A 116 -6.63 9.05 2.92
N TYR A 117 -7.06 7.99 2.23
CA TYR A 117 -6.33 6.75 2.17
C TYR A 117 -6.16 6.25 0.74
N PHE A 118 -5.22 5.34 0.59
CA PHE A 118 -5.00 4.57 -0.62
C PHE A 118 -4.88 3.09 -0.29
N ASP A 119 -5.55 2.26 -1.08
CA ASP A 119 -5.46 0.80 -0.98
C ASP A 119 -4.57 0.21 -2.09
N LEU A 120 -3.52 -0.50 -1.71
CA LEU A 120 -2.85 -1.47 -2.57
C LEU A 120 -3.56 -2.80 -2.45
N ILE A 121 -4.11 -3.26 -3.56
CA ILE A 121 -4.90 -4.49 -3.53
C ILE A 121 -4.30 -5.55 -4.45
N HIS A 122 -4.09 -6.75 -3.90
CA HIS A 122 -3.43 -7.85 -4.60
C HIS A 122 -4.33 -9.08 -4.65
N TRP A 123 -4.65 -9.48 -5.88
CA TRP A 123 -5.25 -10.76 -6.24
C TRP A 123 -4.23 -11.59 -7.01
N LYS A 124 -3.91 -12.77 -6.50
CA LYS A 124 -3.03 -13.73 -7.15
C LYS A 124 -3.69 -14.40 -8.37
N ASP A 125 -5.02 -14.29 -8.50
CA ASP A 125 -5.79 -14.97 -9.54
C ASP A 125 -6.06 -14.11 -10.78
N LYS A 126 -5.62 -12.84 -10.83
CA LYS A 126 -5.63 -12.04 -12.07
C LYS A 126 -4.29 -12.18 -12.80
N GLN A 127 -4.25 -13.10 -13.76
CA GLN A 127 -3.26 -13.07 -14.84
C GLN A 127 -3.33 -11.71 -15.57
N LEU A 128 -2.16 -11.28 -16.06
CA LEU A 128 -1.92 -10.06 -16.83
C LEU A 128 -2.95 -9.82 -17.94
#